data_AF-A0A522H677-F1
#
_entry.id   AF-A0A522H677-F1
#
_cell.length_a   1.000
_cell.length_b   1.000
_cell.length_c   1.000
_cell.angle_alpha   90.00
_cell.angle_beta   90.00
_cell.angle_gamma   90.00
#
_symmetry.space_group_name_H-M   'P 1'
#
loop_
_entity.id
_entity.type
_entity.pdbx_description
1 polymer ?
#
loop_
_entity_poly.entity_id
_entity_poly.type
_entity_poly.pdbx_seq_one_letter_code
_entity_poly.pdbx_strand_id
1 'polypeptide(L)'
;MGACTGCVLLLSAANGHAATLVTDTVVSQATLPQNNVPVTFGQVFKAGDVPAGATLTASLDGQPIILQVDTKATNPDGSVRHAVLTAMVPSLQGRAVLPLTLSTG
;
A
#
# COMPACT_ATOMS: atom_id res chain seq x y z
N MET A 1 -45.07 20.28 -26.15
CA MET A 1 -44.60 18.89 -26.41
C MET A 1 -43.24 18.99 -27.07
N GLY A 2 -42.23 18.29 -26.56
CA GLY A 2 -40.90 18.18 -27.18
C GLY A 2 -39.75 18.62 -26.27
N ALA A 3 -39.49 17.83 -25.22
CA ALA A 3 -38.22 17.88 -24.50
C ALA A 3 -37.19 17.05 -25.27
N CYS A 4 -36.00 17.59 -25.52
CA CYS A 4 -34.83 16.83 -25.98
C CYS A 4 -33.68 17.07 -25.00
N THR A 5 -33.66 16.18 -24.02
CA THR A 5 -32.68 15.97 -22.96
C THR A 5 -31.25 15.88 -23.52
N GLY A 6 -30.42 16.89 -23.23
CA GLY A 6 -28.97 16.83 -23.45
C GLY A 6 -28.30 16.05 -22.31
N CYS A 7 -27.80 14.86 -22.62
CA CYS A 7 -27.06 14.03 -21.67
C CYS A 7 -25.67 14.65 -21.45
N VAL A 8 -25.47 15.31 -20.30
CA VAL A 8 -24.14 15.77 -19.87
C VAL A 8 -23.41 14.55 -19.30
N LEU A 9 -22.43 14.03 -20.05
CA LEU A 9 -21.43 13.11 -19.48
C LEU A 9 -20.54 13.91 -18.53
N LEU A 10 -20.81 13.78 -17.23
CA LEU A 10 -19.89 14.23 -16.18
C LEU A 10 -18.73 13.22 -16.11
N LEU A 11 -17.58 13.58 -16.69
CA LEU A 11 -16.30 12.93 -16.38
C LEU A 11 -15.91 13.33 -14.95
N SER A 12 -16.28 12.52 -13.97
CA SER A 12 -15.73 12.61 -12.63
C SER A 12 -14.30 12.09 -12.66
N ALA A 13 -13.31 12.99 -12.61
CA ALA A 13 -11.95 12.62 -12.23
C ALA A 13 -11.99 12.14 -10.78
N ALA A 14 -11.88 10.83 -10.56
CA ALA A 14 -11.67 10.28 -9.24
C ALA A 14 -10.25 10.66 -8.82
N ASN A 15 -10.12 11.74 -8.04
CA ASN A 15 -8.91 12.00 -7.30
C ASN A 15 -8.72 10.82 -6.34
N GLY A 16 -7.84 9.88 -6.71
CA GLY A 16 -7.37 8.82 -5.83
C GLY A 16 -6.78 9.46 -4.58
N HIS A 17 -7.57 9.52 -3.52
CA HIS A 17 -7.01 9.75 -2.20
C HIS A 17 -6.21 8.49 -1.87
N ALA A 18 -4.98 8.68 -1.40
CA ALA A 18 -4.20 7.57 -0.90
C ALA A 18 -4.89 6.96 0.31
N ALA A 19 -5.74 5.97 0.07
CA ALA A 19 -6.46 5.29 1.12
C ALA A 19 -5.45 4.46 1.88
N THR A 20 -5.44 4.60 3.20
CA THR A 20 -4.71 3.66 4.06
C THR A 20 -5.39 2.30 3.96
N LEU A 21 -4.65 1.29 3.53
CA LEU A 21 -5.15 -0.07 3.37
C LEU A 21 -4.94 -0.87 4.65
N VAL A 22 -3.68 -0.95 5.07
CA VAL A 22 -3.23 -1.81 6.18
C VAL A 22 -2.12 -1.08 6.94
N THR A 23 -2.11 -1.25 8.26
CA THR A 23 -1.00 -0.82 9.11
C THR A 23 -0.44 -2.05 9.82
N ASP A 24 0.78 -2.42 9.43
CA ASP A 24 1.58 -3.46 10.05
C ASP A 24 2.50 -2.87 11.12
N THR A 25 3.09 -3.73 11.95
CA THR A 25 4.05 -3.31 12.98
C THR A 25 5.39 -3.99 12.76
N VAL A 26 6.44 -3.18 12.61
CA VAL A 26 7.82 -3.66 12.53
C VAL A 26 8.43 -3.63 13.92
N VAL A 27 8.85 -4.80 14.42
CA VAL A 27 9.47 -4.94 15.75
C VAL A 27 10.94 -5.33 15.60
N SER A 28 11.82 -4.50 16.14
CA SER A 28 13.24 -4.82 16.22
C SER A 28 13.52 -5.76 17.38
N GLN A 29 14.06 -6.94 17.06
CA GLN A 29 14.55 -7.88 18.06
C GLN A 29 16.05 -7.71 18.35
N ALA A 30 16.70 -6.70 17.76
CA ALA A 30 18.09 -6.36 18.06
C ALA A 30 18.19 -5.51 19.33
N THR A 31 19.36 -5.51 19.97
CA THR A 31 19.69 -4.59 21.07
C THR A 31 20.36 -3.31 20.58
N LEU A 32 20.99 -3.34 19.40
CA LEU A 32 21.70 -2.23 18.79
C LEU A 32 20.94 -1.71 17.56
N PRO A 33 21.12 -0.44 17.18
CA PRO A 33 20.53 0.12 15.97
C PRO A 33 21.08 -0.55 14.70
N GLN A 34 20.24 -0.67 13.69
CA GLN A 34 20.56 -1.20 12.38
C GLN A 34 20.11 -0.20 11.29
N ASN A 35 20.87 -0.12 10.21
CA ASN A 35 20.58 0.79 9.09
C ASN A 35 20.30 -0.01 7.82
N ASN A 36 19.42 0.52 6.97
CA ASN A 36 19.03 -0.08 5.69
C ASN A 36 18.61 -1.55 5.82
N VAL A 37 17.67 -1.81 6.73
CA VAL A 37 17.18 -3.17 7.02
C VAL A 37 16.06 -3.51 6.03
N PRO A 38 16.24 -4.51 5.15
CA PRO A 38 15.14 -5.02 4.35
C PRO A 38 14.20 -5.86 5.23
N VAL A 39 12.92 -5.49 5.27
CA VAL A 39 11.87 -6.23 5.95
C VAL A 39 10.95 -6.85 4.91
N THR A 40 10.98 -8.19 4.80
CA THR A 40 10.18 -8.93 3.81
C THR A 40 9.08 -9.73 4.48
N PHE A 41 7.84 -9.60 3.99
CA PHE A 41 6.67 -10.29 4.53
C PHE A 41 5.61 -10.54 3.45
N GLY A 42 4.72 -11.50 3.71
CA GLY A 42 3.54 -11.75 2.87
C GLY A 42 2.37 -10.90 3.36
N GLN A 43 1.73 -10.17 2.45
CA GLN A 43 0.57 -9.34 2.73
C GLN A 43 -0.64 -9.80 1.94
N VAL A 44 -1.75 -10.00 2.64
CA VAL A 44 -3.05 -10.31 2.02
C VAL A 44 -3.89 -9.04 1.95
N PHE A 45 -4.61 -8.87 0.84
CA PHE A 45 -5.49 -7.73 0.58
C PHE A 45 -6.90 -8.23 0.27
N LYS A 46 -7.92 -7.43 0.60
CA LYS A 46 -9.30 -7.72 0.20
C LYS A 46 -9.48 -7.42 -1.29
N ALA A 47 -10.50 -8.02 -1.89
CA ALA A 47 -10.87 -7.69 -3.27
C ALA A 47 -11.18 -6.19 -3.39
N GLY A 48 -10.58 -5.55 -4.39
CA GLY A 48 -10.68 -4.11 -4.64
C GLY A 48 -9.70 -3.22 -3.87
N ASP A 49 -9.00 -3.71 -2.84
CA ASP A 49 -8.07 -2.87 -2.04
C ASP A 49 -6.91 -2.33 -2.88
N VAL A 50 -6.31 -3.19 -3.70
CA VAL A 50 -5.25 -2.81 -4.64
C VAL A 50 -5.70 -3.17 -6.06
N PRO A 51 -6.36 -2.24 -6.78
CA PRO A 51 -6.81 -2.47 -8.15
C PRO A 51 -5.67 -2.81 -9.10
N ALA A 52 -5.99 -3.47 -10.22
CA ALA A 52 -5.01 -3.74 -11.27
C ALA A 52 -4.40 -2.42 -11.78
N GLY A 53 -3.06 -2.33 -11.79
CA GLY A 53 -2.33 -1.13 -12.21
C GLY A 53 -2.20 -0.04 -11.14
N ALA A 54 -2.80 -0.22 -9.95
CA ALA A 54 -2.59 0.70 -8.84
C ALA A 54 -1.15 0.59 -8.30
N THR A 55 -0.62 1.70 -7.78
CA THR A 55 0.70 1.72 -7.15
C THR A 55 0.56 1.53 -5.65
N LEU A 56 1.19 0.50 -5.09
CA LEU A 56 1.27 0.33 -3.65
C LEU A 56 2.48 1.10 -3.11
N THR A 57 2.26 1.85 -2.04
CA THR A 57 3.27 2.66 -1.35
C THR A 57 3.32 2.28 0.13
N ALA A 58 4.46 2.53 0.76
CA ALA A 58 4.64 2.31 2.19
C ALA A 58 5.17 3.56 2.87
N SER A 59 4.74 3.77 4.11
CA SER A 59 5.29 4.77 5.01
C SER A 59 5.62 4.15 6.36
N LEU A 60 6.72 4.56 6.96
CA LEU A 60 7.14 4.19 8.29
C LEU A 60 7.02 5.42 9.19
N ASP A 61 6.17 5.36 10.21
CA ASP A 61 5.86 6.53 11.06
C ASP A 61 5.48 7.79 10.24
N GLY A 62 4.72 7.59 9.16
CA GLY A 62 4.28 8.65 8.25
C GLY A 62 5.33 9.11 7.22
N GLN A 63 6.57 8.63 7.28
CA GLN A 63 7.60 8.95 6.29
C GLN A 63 7.62 7.92 5.15
N PRO A 64 7.59 8.33 3.88
CA PRO A 64 7.61 7.40 2.75
C PRO A 64 8.92 6.62 2.71
N ILE A 65 8.84 5.32 2.43
CA ILE A 65 10.00 4.44 2.29
C ILE A 65 9.94 3.66 0.98
N ILE A 66 11.09 3.13 0.56
CA ILE A 66 11.17 2.29 -0.62
C ILE A 66 10.46 0.96 -0.34
N LEU A 67 9.53 0.60 -1.22
CA LEU A 67 8.78 -0.65 -1.18
C LEU A 67 8.97 -1.40 -2.50
N GLN A 68 9.35 -2.67 -2.41
CA GLN A 68 9.27 -3.61 -3.52
C GLN A 68 8.04 -4.49 -3.36
N VAL A 69 7.35 -4.73 -4.47
CA VAL A 69 6.10 -5.50 -4.50
C VAL A 69 6.25 -6.64 -5.49
N ASP A 70 6.02 -7.87 -5.02
CA ASP A 70 6.00 -9.08 -5.83
C ASP A 70 4.63 -9.75 -5.68
N THR A 71 3.73 -9.46 -6.60
CA THR A 71 2.37 -10.01 -6.61
C THR A 71 2.39 -11.51 -6.87
N LYS A 72 1.84 -12.29 -5.94
CA LYS A 72 1.77 -13.75 -6.04
C LYS A 72 0.40 -14.27 -6.45
N ALA A 73 -0.66 -13.50 -6.18
CA ALA A 73 -2.02 -13.87 -6.58
C ALA A 73 -2.92 -12.64 -6.72
N THR A 74 -3.87 -12.73 -7.65
CA THR A 74 -4.94 -11.76 -7.86
C THR A 74 -6.31 -12.37 -7.55
N ASN A 75 -7.27 -11.50 -7.23
CA ASN A 75 -8.68 -11.80 -7.12
C ASN A 75 -9.33 -11.89 -8.52
N PRO A 76 -10.55 -12.44 -8.66
CA PRO A 76 -11.24 -12.52 -9.95
C PRO A 76 -11.51 -11.17 -10.63
N ASP A 77 -11.61 -10.09 -9.85
CA ASP A 77 -11.75 -8.71 -10.33
C ASP A 77 -10.42 -8.09 -10.81
N GLY A 78 -9.32 -8.84 -10.72
CA GLY A 78 -7.97 -8.40 -11.08
C GLY A 78 -7.21 -7.65 -9.98
N SER A 79 -7.85 -7.35 -8.84
CA SER A 79 -7.16 -6.73 -7.70
C SER A 79 -6.14 -7.69 -7.08
N VAL A 80 -5.10 -7.16 -6.44
CA VAL A 80 -4.11 -8.00 -5.75
C VAL A 80 -4.78 -8.69 -4.56
N ARG A 81 -4.57 -10.01 -4.42
CA ARG A 81 -5.00 -10.80 -3.26
C ARG A 81 -3.86 -11.06 -2.30
N HIS A 82 -2.68 -11.36 -2.83
CA HIS A 82 -1.49 -11.64 -2.03
C HIS A 82 -0.23 -11.15 -2.76
N ALA A 83 0.62 -10.44 -2.03
CA ALA A 83 1.94 -10.03 -2.50
C ALA A 83 3.00 -10.28 -1.43
N VAL A 84 4.22 -10.55 -1.87
CA VAL A 84 5.40 -10.48 -1.02
C VAL A 84 5.94 -9.06 -1.13
N LEU A 85 6.05 -8.40 0.01
CA LEU A 85 6.49 -7.01 0.13
C LEU A 85 7.87 -6.97 0.77
N THR A 86 8.76 -6.14 0.24
CA THR A 86 10.04 -5.82 0.90
C THR A 86 10.11 -4.31 1.11
N ALA A 87 10.05 -3.89 2.37
CA ALA A 87 10.20 -2.51 2.80
C ALA A 87 11.65 -2.25 3.23
N MET A 88 12.26 -1.18 2.72
CA MET A 88 13.60 -0.78 3.16
C MET A 88 13.47 0.19 4.34
N VAL A 89 13.77 -0.29 5.55
CA VAL A 89 13.77 0.53 6.77
C VAL A 89 15.12 1.24 6.90
N PRO A 90 15.19 2.58 6.76
CA PRO A 90 16.46 3.29 6.69
C PRO A 90 17.25 3.24 8.00
N SER A 91 16.55 3.37 9.13
CA SER A 91 17.12 3.24 10.47
C SER A 91 16.11 2.58 11.40
N LEU A 92 16.52 1.47 12.02
CA LEU A 92 15.72 0.71 12.97
C LEU A 92 16.49 0.65 14.29
N GLN A 93 16.03 1.39 15.29
CA GLN A 93 16.65 1.37 16.61
C GLN A 93 16.48 -0.01 17.27
N GLY A 94 17.40 -0.38 18.16
CA GLY A 94 17.25 -1.59 18.95
C GLY A 94 15.95 -1.55 19.76
N ARG A 95 15.21 -2.66 19.79
CA ARG A 95 13.90 -2.78 20.49
C ARG A 95 12.82 -1.80 20.03
N ALA A 96 13.01 -1.11 18.91
CA ALA A 96 11.99 -0.24 18.34
C ALA A 96 10.75 -1.01 17.91
N VAL A 97 9.61 -0.34 17.99
CA VAL A 97 8.31 -0.76 17.45
C VAL A 97 7.82 0.38 16.58
N LEU A 98 7.75 0.16 15.27
CA LEU A 98 7.42 1.20 14.29
C LEU A 98 6.21 0.79 13.45
N PRO A 99 5.21 1.68 13.25
CA PRO A 99 4.09 1.40 12.38
C PRO A 99 4.52 1.50 10.92
N LEU A 100 4.20 0.47 10.14
CA LEU A 100 4.38 0.42 8.69
C LEU A 100 3.00 0.50 8.04
N THR A 101 2.69 1.62 7.41
CA THR A 101 1.40 1.85 6.76
C THR A 101 1.52 1.65 5.26
N LEU A 102 0.64 0.82 4.71
CA LEU A 102 0.49 0.59 3.28
C LEU A 102 -0.68 1.40 2.73
N SER A 103 -0.48 2.06 1.59
CA SER A 103 -1.51 2.84 0.90
C SER A 103 -1.40 2.69 -0.62
N THR A 104 -2.53 2.76 -1.31
CA THR A 104 -2.56 2.88 -2.78
C THR A 104 -2.42 4.33 -3.19
N GLY A 105 -1.61 4.62 -4.21
CA GLY A 105 -1.50 5.94 -4.84
C GLY A 105 -2.46 6.14 -6.00
#